data_AF-A0A7C7AET3-F1
#
_entry.id   AF-A0A7C7AET3-F1
#
_cell.length_a   1.000
_cell.length_b   1.000
_cell.length_c   1.000
_cell.angle_alpha   90.00
_cell.angle_beta   90.00
_cell.angle_gamma   90.00
#
_symmetry.space_group_name_H-M   'P 1'
#
loop_
_entity.id
_entity.type
_entity.pdbx_description
1 polymer ?
#
loop_
_entity_poly.entity_id
_entity_poly.type
_entity_poly.pdbx_seq_one_letter_code
_entity_poly.pdbx_strand_id
1 'polypeptide(L)'
;MIQLTVGDTFEIPSATAFDVEDGDLTESIEFDDGGLNLSLEGTYVLTWVVYDNDGNEGIKALTIIVKTETGGETEFTGYYASLSGLSGQALVDELYRILNDTGEYPTTTYGQARYHLGETD
;
A
#
# COMPACT_ATOMS: atom_id res chain seq x y z
N MET A 1 -0.11 10.90 12.07
CA MET A 1 0.23 9.85 11.08
C MET A 1 -1.05 9.23 10.56
N ILE A 2 -1.08 8.83 9.29
CA ILE A 2 -2.21 8.14 8.65
C ILE A 2 -1.66 6.89 7.94
N GLN A 3 -2.41 5.79 7.98
CA GLN A 3 -2.10 4.58 7.23
C GLN A 3 -3.16 4.39 6.16
N LEU A 4 -2.72 4.11 4.94
CA LEU A 4 -3.53 3.86 3.76
C LEU A 4 -3.05 2.59 3.09
N THR A 5 -3.93 2.01 2.29
CA THR A 5 -3.62 0.91 1.40
C THR A 5 -3.35 1.43 -0.01
N VAL A 6 -2.51 0.72 -0.79
CA VAL A 6 -2.31 1.00 -2.21
C VAL A 6 -3.65 1.08 -2.95
N GLY A 7 -3.91 2.21 -3.61
CA GLY A 7 -5.14 2.47 -4.35
C GLY A 7 -6.23 3.20 -3.55
N ASP A 8 -6.04 3.45 -2.25
CA ASP A 8 -6.92 4.31 -1.47
C ASP A 8 -6.94 5.74 -2.01
N THR A 9 -8.06 6.43 -1.79
CA THR A 9 -8.18 7.87 -2.01
C THR A 9 -7.85 8.63 -0.73
N PHE A 10 -7.09 9.72 -0.85
CA PHE A 10 -6.77 10.60 0.27
C PHE A 10 -6.89 12.07 -0.14
N GLU A 11 -7.67 12.82 0.63
CA GLU A 11 -7.82 14.27 0.48
C GLU A 11 -6.88 15.00 1.43
N ILE A 12 -6.08 15.91 0.88
CA ILE A 12 -5.13 16.71 1.66
C ILE A 12 -5.93 17.73 2.49
N PRO A 13 -5.78 17.76 3.82
CA PRO A 13 -6.48 18.72 4.65
C PRO A 13 -5.97 20.14 4.38
N SER A 14 -6.87 21.13 4.43
CA SER A 14 -6.46 22.53 4.45
C SER A 14 -5.70 22.86 5.74
N ALA A 15 -4.83 23.87 5.65
CA ALA A 15 -4.08 24.42 6.77
C ALA A 15 -4.39 25.91 6.92
N THR A 16 -4.28 26.42 8.15
CA THR A 16 -4.37 27.84 8.47
C THR A 16 -3.20 28.23 9.36
N ALA A 17 -2.74 29.46 9.27
CA ALA A 17 -1.64 29.99 10.06
C ALA A 17 -1.99 31.37 10.58
N PHE A 18 -1.78 31.59 11.88
CA PHE A 18 -2.03 32.87 12.54
C PHE A 18 -0.82 33.23 13.39
N ASP A 19 -0.36 34.45 13.21
CA ASP A 19 0.66 35.09 14.01
C ASP A 19 0.05 36.27 14.79
N VAL A 20 0.59 36.57 15.98
CA VAL A 20 0.02 37.62 16.85
C VAL A 20 0.32 39.02 16.31
N GLU A 21 1.48 39.19 15.69
CA GLU A 21 1.98 40.45 15.17
C GLU A 21 1.55 40.66 13.70
N ASP A 22 1.61 39.60 12.90
CA ASP A 22 1.35 39.66 11.45
C ASP A 22 -0.09 39.25 11.06
N GLY A 23 -0.85 38.64 11.96
CA GLY A 23 -2.24 38.28 11.72
C GLY A 23 -2.40 36.96 10.94
N ASP A 24 -3.31 36.93 9.96
CA ASP A 24 -3.61 35.73 9.18
C ASP A 24 -2.57 35.54 8.06
N LEU A 25 -1.78 34.47 8.17
CA LEU A 25 -0.74 34.07 7.23
C LEU A 25 -1.14 32.84 6.40
N THR A 26 -2.42 32.47 6.40
CA THR A 26 -2.91 31.25 5.74
C THR A 26 -2.56 31.18 4.26
N GLU A 27 -2.59 32.31 3.54
CA GLU A 27 -2.25 32.37 2.11
C GLU A 27 -0.72 32.29 1.85
N SER A 28 0.10 32.49 2.89
CA SER A 28 1.56 32.41 2.83
C SER A 28 2.10 31.01 3.14
N ILE A 29 1.22 30.04 3.40
CA ILE A 29 1.63 28.66 3.66
C ILE A 29 2.17 28.03 2.38
N GLU A 30 3.43 27.62 2.42
CA GLU A 30 4.06 26.76 1.43
C GLU A 30 3.75 25.30 1.76
N PHE A 31 3.30 24.55 0.76
CA PHE A 31 2.94 23.13 0.90
C PHE A 31 3.84 22.25 0.03
N ASP A 32 4.43 21.22 0.66
CA ASP A 32 5.15 20.14 0.01
C ASP A 32 4.40 18.82 0.26
N ASP A 33 4.03 18.12 -0.81
CA ASP A 33 3.34 16.84 -0.73
C ASP A 33 4.28 15.66 -0.44
N GLY A 34 5.59 15.91 -0.41
CA GLY A 34 6.62 14.89 -0.19
C GLY A 34 6.64 13.83 -1.30
N GLY A 35 6.09 14.13 -2.48
CA GLY A 35 5.94 13.18 -3.58
C GLY A 35 4.95 12.06 -3.29
N LEU A 36 3.88 12.34 -2.54
CA LEU A 36 2.85 11.36 -2.16
C LEU A 36 2.36 10.55 -3.36
N ASN A 37 2.58 9.24 -3.32
CA ASN A 37 2.11 8.31 -4.33
C ASN A 37 1.31 7.17 -3.68
N LEU A 38 -0.03 7.26 -3.78
CA LEU A 38 -0.95 6.26 -3.21
C LEU A 38 -0.99 4.95 -4.01
N SER A 39 -0.31 4.88 -5.17
CA SER A 39 -0.16 3.66 -5.95
C SER A 39 1.12 2.87 -5.62
N LEU A 40 1.96 3.40 -4.73
CA LEU A 40 3.22 2.77 -4.35
C LEU A 40 3.35 2.74 -2.83
N GLU A 41 3.62 1.56 -2.28
CA GLU A 41 3.91 1.43 -0.85
C GLU A 41 5.11 2.28 -0.45
N GLY A 42 5.03 2.89 0.73
CA GLY A 42 6.04 3.84 1.16
C GLY A 42 5.60 4.68 2.34
N THR A 43 6.55 5.45 2.87
CA THR A 43 6.28 6.49 3.87
C THR A 43 6.55 7.84 3.23
N TYR A 44 5.52 8.69 3.21
CA TYR A 44 5.53 10.02 2.64
C TYR A 44 5.30 11.04 3.76
N VAL A 45 5.98 12.19 3.68
CA VAL A 45 5.87 13.25 4.68
C VAL A 45 5.41 14.53 3.99
N LEU A 46 4.16 14.90 4.24
CA LEU A 46 3.60 16.16 3.80
C LEU A 46 4.03 17.25 4.78
N THR A 47 4.44 18.40 4.26
CA THR A 47 4.94 19.52 5.07
C THR A 47 4.24 20.80 4.68
N TRP A 48 3.75 21.54 5.68
CA TRP A 48 3.30 22.92 5.54
C TRP A 48 4.30 23.80 6.29
N VAL A 49 4.86 24.78 5.59
CA VAL A 49 5.81 25.75 6.13
C VAL A 49 5.23 27.14 5.93
N VAL A 50 5.33 28.00 6.93
CA VAL A 50 4.98 29.42 6.82
C VAL A 50 6.07 30.23 7.50
N TYR A 51 6.39 31.36 6.91
CA TYR A 51 7.30 32.35 7.49
C TYR A 51 6.51 33.61 7.82
N ASP A 52 6.75 34.18 8.99
CA ASP A 52 6.28 35.51 9.33
C ASP A 52 7.19 36.59 8.70
N ASN A 53 6.83 37.87 8.85
CA ASN A 53 7.59 38.97 8.23
C ASN A 53 8.97 39.18 8.86
N ASP A 54 9.17 38.72 10.10
CA ASP A 54 10.45 38.75 10.81
C ASP A 54 11.34 37.53 10.48
N GLY A 55 10.81 36.58 9.70
CA GLY A 55 11.49 35.37 9.26
C GLY A 55 11.42 34.20 10.25
N ASN A 56 10.53 34.25 11.24
CA ASN A 56 10.27 33.09 12.09
C ASN A 56 9.48 32.03 11.31
N GLU A 57 9.80 30.77 11.57
CA GLU A 57 9.27 29.63 10.83
C GLU A 57 8.25 28.85 11.65
N GLY A 58 7.09 28.57 11.04
CA GLY A 58 6.10 27.62 11.51
C GLY A 58 6.07 26.38 10.61
N ILE A 59 6.29 25.19 11.17
CA ILE A 59 6.25 23.92 10.42
C ILE A 59 5.17 23.01 10.98
N LYS A 60 4.39 22.39 10.09
CA LYS A 60 3.53 21.24 10.40
C LYS A 60 3.83 20.10 9.44
N ALA A 61 3.97 18.89 9.98
CA ALA A 61 4.21 17.68 9.19
C ALA A 61 3.11 16.62 9.38
N LEU A 62 2.77 15.91 8.30
CA LEU A 62 1.86 14.76 8.31
C LEU A 62 2.52 13.56 7.63
N THR A 63 2.82 12.53 8.41
CA THR A 63 3.30 11.25 7.88
C THR A 63 2.15 10.41 7.35
N ILE A 64 2.23 10.03 6.07
CA ILE A 64 1.36 9.07 5.39
C ILE A 64 2.15 7.79 5.15
N ILE A 65 1.59 6.64 5.55
CA ILE A 65 2.17 5.33 5.28
C ILE A 65 1.23 4.61 4.34
N VAL A 66 1.67 4.32 3.13
CA VAL A 66 0.95 3.51 2.14
C VAL A 66 1.48 2.08 2.27
N LYS A 67 0.59 1.12 2.51
CA LYS A 67 0.89 -0.30 2.61
C LYS A 67 0.26 -1.04 1.44
N THR A 68 0.91 -2.08 0.96
CA THR A 68 0.21 -3.08 0.15
C THR A 68 -0.85 -3.78 1.02
N GLU A 69 -2.02 -4.10 0.44
CA GLU A 69 -2.86 -5.13 1.06
C GLU A 69 -1.97 -6.38 1.09
N THR A 70 -1.53 -6.78 2.27
CA THR A 70 -1.06 -8.14 2.45
C THR A 70 -2.33 -8.96 2.30
N GLY A 71 -2.65 -9.35 1.05
CA GLY A 71 -3.79 -10.17 0.72
C GLY A 71 -3.83 -11.27 1.76
N GLY A 72 -4.84 -11.20 2.64
CA GLY A 72 -4.80 -11.88 3.92
C GLY A 72 -4.31 -13.28 3.66
N GLU A 73 -3.25 -13.71 4.36
CA GLU A 73 -2.75 -15.06 4.21
C GLU A 73 -3.99 -15.95 4.24
N THR A 74 -4.34 -16.48 3.08
CA THR A 74 -5.30 -17.57 3.05
C THR A 74 -4.54 -18.58 3.85
N GLU A 75 -4.97 -18.81 5.08
CA GLU A 75 -4.53 -19.90 5.94
C GLU A 75 -4.47 -21.12 5.03
N PHE A 76 -3.28 -21.38 4.49
CA PHE A 76 -3.08 -22.36 3.43
C PHE A 76 -3.52 -23.70 4.02
N THR A 77 -3.22 -23.89 5.29
CA THR A 77 -3.75 -24.90 6.20
C THR A 77 -5.26 -25.14 6.11
N GLY A 78 -6.10 -24.10 6.11
CA GLY A 78 -7.57 -24.23 6.04
C GLY A 78 -8.08 -24.60 4.64
N TYR A 79 -7.38 -24.14 3.61
CA TYR A 79 -7.72 -24.40 2.23
C TYR A 79 -7.26 -25.80 1.75
N TYR A 80 -6.09 -26.28 2.17
CA TYR A 80 -5.63 -27.64 1.89
C TYR A 80 -6.51 -28.71 2.55
N ALA A 81 -7.12 -28.37 3.70
CA ALA A 81 -8.08 -29.23 4.36
C ALA A 81 -9.39 -29.40 3.58
N SER A 82 -9.75 -28.47 2.67
CA SER A 82 -10.94 -28.61 1.80
C SER A 82 -10.63 -29.28 0.45
N LEU A 83 -9.35 -29.30 0.03
CA LEU A 83 -8.89 -30.03 -1.16
C LEU A 83 -8.85 -31.55 -0.99
N SER A 84 -9.02 -32.06 0.24
CA SER A 84 -9.09 -33.50 0.48
C SER A 84 -10.32 -34.09 -0.22
N GLY A 85 -10.11 -34.70 -1.40
CA GLY A 85 -11.16 -35.32 -2.22
C GLY A 85 -11.21 -34.87 -3.68
N LEU A 86 -10.46 -33.82 -4.07
CA LEU A 86 -10.34 -33.46 -5.48
C LEU A 86 -9.34 -34.37 -6.20
N SER A 87 -9.68 -34.72 -7.44
CA SER A 87 -8.80 -35.49 -8.33
C SER A 87 -9.04 -35.10 -9.79
N GLY A 88 -8.07 -35.42 -10.65
CA GLY A 88 -8.18 -35.14 -12.08
C GLY A 88 -8.35 -33.64 -12.38
N GLN A 89 -9.27 -33.31 -13.28
CA GLN A 89 -9.44 -31.93 -13.77
C GLN A 89 -9.85 -30.95 -12.66
N ALA A 90 -10.65 -31.40 -11.68
CA ALA A 90 -11.08 -30.53 -10.59
C ALA A 90 -9.92 -30.08 -9.69
N LEU A 91 -8.90 -30.93 -9.52
CA LEU A 91 -7.68 -30.55 -8.81
C LEU A 91 -6.85 -29.56 -9.64
N VAL A 92 -6.81 -29.75 -10.97
CA VAL A 92 -6.08 -28.88 -11.90
C VAL A 92 -6.70 -27.48 -11.95
N ASP A 93 -8.02 -27.39 -12.08
CA ASP A 93 -8.73 -26.11 -12.14
C ASP A 93 -8.56 -25.31 -10.84
N GLU A 94 -8.58 -26.02 -9.70
CA GLU A 94 -8.43 -25.40 -8.38
C GLU A 94 -6.98 -24.95 -8.13
N LEU A 95 -5.98 -25.73 -8.56
CA LEU A 95 -4.56 -25.30 -8.59
C LEU A 95 -4.35 -24.06 -9.47
N TYR A 96 -4.98 -24.02 -10.65
CA TYR A 96 -4.90 -22.87 -11.55
C TYR A 96 -5.53 -21.62 -10.94
N ARG A 97 -6.65 -21.76 -10.21
CA ARG A 97 -7.29 -20.64 -9.51
C ARG A 97 -6.33 -20.03 -8.48
N ILE A 98 -5.71 -20.84 -7.64
CA ILE A 98 -4.77 -20.37 -6.60
C ILE A 98 -3.56 -19.67 -7.21
N LEU A 99 -2.92 -20.31 -8.21
CA LEU A 99 -1.68 -19.81 -8.78
C LEU A 99 -1.88 -18.49 -9.52
N ASN A 100 -3.08 -18.26 -10.08
CA ASN A 100 -3.40 -17.02 -10.78
C ASN A 100 -4.04 -15.94 -9.90
N ASP A 101 -4.52 -16.25 -8.69
CA ASP A 101 -5.10 -15.26 -7.75
C ASP A 101 -4.03 -14.32 -7.16
N THR A 102 -2.77 -14.74 -7.16
CA THR A 102 -1.63 -13.92 -6.69
C THR A 102 -1.14 -12.90 -7.70
N GLY A 103 -1.64 -12.93 -8.95
CA GLY A 103 -1.21 -12.01 -10.01
C GLY A 103 0.27 -12.09 -10.41
N GLU A 104 1.07 -12.99 -9.83
CA GLU A 104 2.54 -12.96 -9.93
C GLU A 104 3.12 -14.00 -10.93
N TYR A 105 2.32 -14.96 -11.41
CA TYR A 105 2.81 -16.01 -12.32
C TYR A 105 1.94 -16.19 -13.57
N PRO A 106 2.00 -15.27 -14.55
CA PRO A 106 1.06 -15.28 -15.67
C PRO A 106 1.23 -16.43 -16.68
N THR A 107 2.22 -17.32 -16.61
CA THR A 107 2.37 -18.39 -17.62
C THR A 107 3.15 -19.64 -17.16
N THR A 108 2.78 -20.29 -16.07
CA THR A 108 3.36 -21.62 -15.78
C THR A 108 2.60 -22.69 -16.58
N THR A 109 3.19 -23.11 -17.70
CA THR A 109 2.73 -24.29 -18.44
C THR A 109 2.86 -25.54 -17.55
N TYR A 110 1.97 -26.52 -17.75
CA TYR A 110 1.86 -27.78 -16.98
C TYR A 110 3.21 -28.48 -16.69
N GLY A 111 4.23 -28.27 -17.54
CA GLY A 111 5.58 -28.83 -17.36
C GLY A 111 6.39 -28.24 -16.20
N GLN A 112 6.15 -27.00 -15.78
CA GLN A 112 6.93 -26.35 -14.71
C GLN A 112 6.41 -26.67 -13.30
N ALA A 113 5.13 -27.04 -13.16
CA ALA A 113 4.56 -27.48 -11.89
C ALA A 113 5.16 -28.83 -11.40
N ARG A 114 5.71 -29.64 -12.31
CA ARG A 114 6.39 -30.90 -11.95
C ARG A 114 7.74 -30.71 -11.25
N TYR A 115 8.37 -29.54 -11.36
CA TYR A 115 9.74 -29.37 -10.86
C TYR A 115 9.81 -29.05 -9.35
N HIS A 116 8.70 -28.65 -8.71
CA HIS A 116 8.70 -28.28 -7.29
C HIS A 116 8.23 -29.39 -6.34
N LEU A 117 7.93 -30.59 -6.86
CA LEU A 117 7.39 -31.70 -6.07
C LEU A 117 8.16 -33.00 -6.30
N GLY A 118 9.48 -32.91 -6.45
CA GLY A 118 10.32 -34.07 -6.69
C GLY A 118 11.79 -33.84 -6.39
N GLU A 119 12.15 -33.71 -5.12
CA GLU A 119 13.40 -34.30 -4.63
C GLU A 119 13.07 -35.17 -3.42
N THR A 120 12.90 -36.46 -3.70
CA THR A 120 13.10 -37.55 -2.75
C THR A 120 14.58 -37.94 -2.81
N ASP A 121 15.22 -38.05 -1.65
CA ASP A 121 15.68 -39.34 -1.14
C ASP A 121 15.36 -39.43 0.36
#